data_AF-A0A395M9B6-F1
#
_entry.id   AF-A0A395M9B6-F1
#
_cell.length_a   1.000
_cell.length_b   1.000
_cell.length_c   1.000
_cell.angle_alpha   90.00
_cell.angle_beta   90.00
_cell.angle_gamma   90.00
#
_symmetry.space_group_name_H-M   'P 1'
#
loop_
_entity.id
_entity.type
_entity.pdbx_description
1 polymer ?
#
loop_
_entity_poly.entity_id
_entity_poly.type
_entity_poly.pdbx_seq_one_letter_code
_entity_poly.pdbx_strand_id
1 'polypeptide(L)'
;MADQERATLFEKGSHYALDNAPIIVFPANGTTSSAAQKICDQATESYARKVLNWPNGRLDKPDIFEIYTGDEKLEDLNGCIETFVNLLRTALKPAPEPPVQSPAEDLPMYPHAFIIVDGRHDGHVTLVLACEIEHGWKLEHCLVPVDVELGMAVESLRMGDITEQDLLDQFRDD
;
A
#
# COMPACT_ATOMS: atom_id res chain seq x y z
N MET A 1 23.26 4.56 -4.89
CA MET A 1 23.06 3.22 -5.50
C MET A 1 21.72 2.64 -5.10
N ALA A 2 21.33 2.65 -3.81
CA ALA A 2 20.01 2.14 -3.38
C ALA A 2 18.82 2.91 -4.00
N ASP A 3 18.88 4.23 -4.11
CA ASP A 3 17.75 5.02 -4.63
C ASP A 3 17.46 4.80 -6.12
N GLN A 4 18.51 4.56 -6.92
CA GLN A 4 18.35 4.29 -8.35
C GLN A 4 17.77 2.89 -8.60
N GLU A 5 18.12 1.92 -7.75
CA GLU A 5 17.52 0.57 -7.79
C GLU A 5 16.04 0.62 -7.40
N ARG A 6 15.70 1.36 -6.33
CA ARG A 6 14.31 1.60 -5.90
C ARG A 6 13.48 2.23 -7.03
N ALA A 7 14.01 3.28 -7.66
CA ALA A 7 13.32 3.92 -8.78
C ALA A 7 13.07 2.97 -9.94
N THR A 8 14.03 2.11 -10.26
CA THR A 8 13.86 1.07 -11.30
C THR A 8 12.76 0.07 -10.94
N LEU A 9 12.58 -0.26 -9.66
CA LEU A 9 11.53 -1.19 -9.22
C LEU A 9 10.14 -0.56 -9.31
N PHE A 10 9.99 0.70 -8.88
CA PHE A 10 8.72 1.43 -9.00
C PHE A 10 8.34 1.68 -10.47
N GLU A 11 9.31 2.05 -11.32
CA GLU A 11 9.08 2.17 -12.75
C GLU A 11 8.59 0.85 -13.36
N LYS A 12 9.23 -0.28 -13.02
CA LYS A 12 8.76 -1.59 -13.46
C LYS A 12 7.35 -1.91 -12.96
N GLY A 13 7.05 -1.59 -11.70
CA GLY A 13 5.72 -1.78 -11.10
C GLY A 13 4.61 -1.06 -11.85
N SER A 14 4.90 0.07 -12.51
CA SER A 14 3.91 0.85 -13.28
C SER A 14 3.36 0.14 -14.53
N HIS A 15 4.02 -0.93 -14.98
CA HIS A 15 3.62 -1.68 -16.17
C HIS A 15 2.65 -2.83 -15.87
N TYR A 16 2.26 -3.04 -14.61
CA TYR A 16 1.41 -4.15 -14.17
C TYR A 16 -0.05 -3.70 -14.00
N ALA A 17 -1.01 -4.60 -14.20
CA ALA A 17 -2.41 -4.35 -13.85
C ALA A 17 -2.57 -4.43 -12.33
N LEU A 18 -3.11 -3.36 -11.72
CA LEU A 18 -3.11 -3.17 -10.26
C LEU A 18 -4.52 -3.26 -9.65
N ASP A 19 -5.53 -3.51 -10.48
CA ASP A 19 -6.96 -3.29 -10.18
C ASP A 19 -7.47 -4.11 -8.97
N ASN A 20 -6.73 -5.09 -8.47
CA ASN A 20 -7.11 -5.87 -7.29
C ASN A 20 -5.92 -6.23 -6.37
N ALA A 21 -4.73 -5.67 -6.59
CA ALA A 21 -3.57 -6.04 -5.79
C ALA A 21 -3.68 -5.40 -4.39
N PRO A 22 -3.61 -6.16 -3.30
CA PRO A 22 -3.75 -5.62 -1.95
C PRO A 22 -2.59 -4.68 -1.61
N ILE A 23 -2.86 -3.68 -0.78
CA ILE A 23 -1.82 -2.84 -0.21
C ILE A 23 -1.22 -3.55 1.00
N ILE A 24 0.11 -3.71 1.00
CA ILE A 24 0.82 -4.32 2.13
C ILE A 24 0.77 -3.38 3.34
N VAL A 25 0.46 -3.96 4.49
CA VAL A 25 0.40 -3.26 5.78
C VAL A 25 1.47 -3.83 6.71
N PHE A 26 2.39 -2.99 7.13
CA PHE A 26 3.45 -3.34 8.07
C PHE A 26 3.05 -2.95 9.50
N PRO A 27 2.88 -3.94 10.41
CA PRO A 27 2.84 -3.66 11.84
C PRO A 27 4.22 -3.22 12.30
N ALA A 28 4.34 -2.02 12.84
CA ALA A 28 5.60 -1.48 13.34
C ALA A 28 5.51 -1.11 14.82
N ASN A 29 6.66 -0.86 15.44
CA ASN A 29 6.74 -0.29 16.79
C ASN A 29 6.03 -1.11 17.88
N GLY A 30 6.14 -2.43 17.81
CA GLY A 30 5.49 -3.34 18.76
C GLY A 30 4.00 -3.56 18.52
N THR A 31 3.44 -2.99 17.44
CA THR A 31 2.11 -3.32 16.95
C THR A 31 2.07 -4.78 16.52
N THR A 32 1.08 -5.52 17.00
CA THR A 32 0.87 -6.92 16.60
C THR A 32 0.11 -7.00 15.28
N SER A 33 0.33 -8.07 14.50
CA SER A 33 -0.44 -8.33 13.27
C SER A 33 -1.96 -8.35 13.53
N SER A 34 -2.41 -8.84 14.69
CA SER A 34 -3.83 -8.83 15.06
C SER A 34 -4.36 -7.41 15.31
N ALA A 35 -3.56 -6.51 15.88
CA ALA A 35 -3.94 -5.12 16.05
C ALA A 35 -4.00 -4.39 14.70
N ALA A 36 -3.00 -4.60 13.83
CA ALA A 36 -2.99 -4.06 12.47
C ALA A 36 -4.19 -4.58 11.65
N GLN A 37 -4.51 -5.87 11.75
CA GLN A 37 -5.68 -6.47 11.09
C GLN A 37 -6.98 -5.78 11.53
N LYS A 38 -7.17 -5.52 12.82
CA LYS A 38 -8.38 -4.84 13.32
C LYS A 38 -8.52 -3.42 12.76
N ILE A 39 -7.41 -2.70 12.63
CA ILE A 39 -7.35 -1.35 12.05
C ILE A 39 -7.75 -1.40 10.57
N CYS A 40 -7.16 -2.33 9.82
CA CYS A 40 -7.50 -2.55 8.41
C CYS A 40 -8.95 -2.98 8.24
N ASP A 41 -9.44 -3.85 9.14
CA ASP A 41 -10.80 -4.33 9.11
C ASP A 41 -11.81 -3.21 9.31
N GLN A 42 -11.52 -2.31 10.25
CA GLN A 42 -12.31 -1.11 10.51
C GLN A 42 -12.34 -0.18 9.29
N ALA A 43 -11.19 0.09 8.68
CA ALA A 43 -11.07 0.94 7.49
C ALA A 43 -11.91 0.39 6.33
N THR A 44 -11.72 -0.90 6.02
CA THR A 44 -12.46 -1.56 4.94
C THR A 44 -13.97 -1.61 5.21
N GLU A 45 -14.39 -1.91 6.44
CA GLU A 45 -15.82 -1.93 6.79
C GLU A 45 -16.46 -0.55 6.68
N SER A 46 -15.75 0.48 7.12
CA SER A 46 -16.28 1.84 7.03
C SER A 46 -16.38 2.32 5.59
N TYR A 47 -15.34 2.06 4.78
CA TYR A 47 -15.35 2.31 3.34
C TYR A 47 -16.52 1.58 2.65
N ALA A 48 -16.62 0.26 2.84
CA ALA A 48 -17.67 -0.54 2.23
C ALA A 48 -19.07 -0.02 2.61
N ARG A 49 -19.29 0.32 3.89
CA ARG A 49 -20.57 0.82 4.37
C ARG A 49 -20.90 2.22 3.85
N LYS A 50 -19.97 3.17 3.95
CA LYS A 50 -20.22 4.59 3.68
C LYS A 50 -20.12 4.96 2.19
N VAL A 51 -19.27 4.25 1.43
CA VAL A 51 -19.00 4.55 0.01
C VAL A 51 -19.70 3.56 -0.91
N LEU A 52 -19.51 2.25 -0.69
CA LEU A 52 -20.07 1.22 -1.56
C LEU A 52 -21.54 0.87 -1.26
N ASN A 53 -22.15 1.51 -0.26
CA ASN A 53 -23.48 1.15 0.26
C ASN A 53 -23.62 -0.35 0.56
N TRP A 54 -22.54 -0.97 1.05
CA TRP A 54 -22.46 -2.41 1.24
C TRP A 54 -23.52 -2.89 2.25
N PRO A 55 -24.40 -3.82 1.85
CA PRO A 55 -25.50 -4.27 2.70
C PRO A 55 -24.99 -5.25 3.76
N ASN A 56 -24.51 -4.72 4.88
CA ASN A 56 -24.27 -5.40 6.16
C ASN A 56 -23.84 -6.89 6.04
N GLY A 57 -22.75 -7.19 5.30
CA GLY A 57 -22.14 -8.52 5.31
C GLY A 57 -22.73 -9.57 4.35
N ARG A 58 -23.56 -9.20 3.37
CA ARG A 58 -24.08 -10.17 2.37
C ARG A 58 -23.16 -10.46 1.19
N LEU A 59 -22.21 -9.57 0.91
CA LEU A 59 -21.19 -9.77 -0.12
C LEU A 59 -19.85 -9.93 0.56
N ASP A 60 -18.89 -10.56 -0.10
CA ASP A 60 -17.54 -10.64 0.42
C ASP A 60 -16.96 -9.25 0.64
N LYS A 61 -16.23 -9.10 1.74
CA LYS A 61 -15.57 -7.86 2.11
C LYS A 61 -14.48 -7.56 1.07
N PRO A 62 -14.32 -6.29 0.62
CA PRO A 62 -13.23 -5.94 -0.28
C PRO A 62 -11.87 -6.28 0.34
N ASP A 63 -11.00 -6.94 -0.44
CA ASP A 63 -9.64 -7.27 -0.01
C ASP A 63 -8.69 -6.12 -0.36
N ILE A 64 -8.71 -5.08 0.48
CA ILE A 64 -7.94 -3.85 0.24
C ILE A 64 -6.51 -3.99 0.81
N PHE A 65 -6.36 -4.72 1.91
CA PHE A 65 -5.17 -4.72 2.75
C PHE A 65 -4.68 -6.13 3.04
N GLU A 66 -3.37 -6.35 2.89
CA GLU A 66 -2.71 -7.58 3.30
C GLU A 66 -1.70 -7.28 4.42
N ILE A 67 -1.87 -7.91 5.57
CA ILE A 67 -0.95 -7.73 6.71
C ILE A 67 0.35 -8.49 6.44
N TYR A 68 1.48 -7.80 6.51
CA TYR A 68 2.79 -8.44 6.49
C TYR A 68 2.98 -9.34 7.71
N THR A 69 3.28 -10.62 7.47
CA THR A 69 3.47 -11.65 8.52
C THR A 69 4.90 -12.15 8.63
N GLY A 70 5.89 -11.40 8.14
CA GLY A 70 7.29 -11.79 8.26
C GLY A 70 7.77 -11.81 9.72
N ASP A 71 8.83 -12.59 9.99
CA ASP A 71 9.41 -12.73 11.33
C ASP A 71 10.20 -11.48 11.79
N GLU A 72 10.46 -10.55 10.87
CA GLU A 72 11.21 -9.32 11.11
C GLU A 72 10.40 -8.35 11.96
N LYS A 73 11.01 -7.86 13.05
CA LYS A 73 10.43 -6.78 13.85
C LYS A 73 10.76 -5.44 13.22
N LEU A 74 9.75 -4.78 12.67
CA LEU A 74 9.89 -3.46 12.07
C LEU A 74 9.72 -2.38 13.15
N GLU A 75 10.77 -1.61 13.39
CA GLU A 75 10.80 -0.57 14.43
C GLU A 75 10.64 0.84 13.86
N ASP A 76 10.93 1.04 12.57
CA ASP A 76 10.87 2.37 11.96
C ASP A 76 10.47 2.33 10.48
N LEU A 77 10.26 3.54 9.93
CA LEU A 77 9.91 3.78 8.54
C LEU A 77 10.95 3.18 7.57
N ASN A 78 12.24 3.32 7.86
CA ASN A 78 13.30 2.84 6.97
C ASN A 78 13.30 1.32 6.87
N GLY A 79 13.12 0.62 7.99
CA GLY A 79 12.96 -0.83 8.01
C GLY A 79 11.76 -1.27 7.17
N CYS A 80 10.61 -0.60 7.30
CA CYS A 80 9.43 -0.90 6.48
C CYS A 80 9.69 -0.67 4.99
N ILE A 81 10.34 0.44 4.63
CA ILE A 81 10.72 0.75 3.24
C ILE A 81 11.64 -0.34 2.67
N GLU A 82 12.67 -0.74 3.41
CA GLU A 82 13.61 -1.76 2.96
C GLU A 82 12.92 -3.12 2.76
N THR A 83 12.08 -3.54 3.68
CA THR A 83 11.29 -4.76 3.55
C THR A 83 10.36 -4.69 2.34
N PHE A 84 9.64 -3.59 2.14
CA PHE A 84 8.77 -3.40 0.98
C PHE A 84 9.53 -3.46 -0.35
N VAL A 85 10.67 -2.78 -0.44
CA VAL A 85 11.54 -2.81 -1.63
C VAL A 85 12.08 -4.22 -1.89
N ASN A 86 12.38 -5.00 -0.84
CA ASN A 86 12.81 -6.39 -0.96
C ASN A 86 11.69 -7.31 -1.46
N LEU A 87 10.44 -7.09 -1.02
CA LEU A 87 9.26 -7.78 -1.54
C LEU A 87 9.09 -7.47 -3.03
N LEU A 88 9.16 -6.18 -3.40
CA LEU A 88 9.05 -5.76 -4.81
C LEU A 88 10.14 -6.36 -5.67
N ARG A 89 11.39 -6.34 -5.19
CA ARG A 89 12.51 -6.97 -5.88
C ARG A 89 12.26 -8.46 -6.10
N THR A 90 11.63 -9.14 -5.14
CA THR A 90 11.35 -10.57 -5.25
C THR A 90 10.20 -10.86 -6.20
N ALA A 91 9.13 -10.08 -6.16
CA ALA A 91 7.99 -10.20 -7.05
C ALA A 91 8.35 -9.84 -8.51
N LEU A 92 9.20 -8.83 -8.70
CA LEU A 92 9.66 -8.33 -10.01
C LEU A 92 10.98 -8.97 -10.48
N LYS A 93 11.48 -9.99 -9.79
CA LYS A 93 12.62 -10.77 -10.29
C LYS A 93 12.22 -11.32 -11.67
N PRO A 94 13.12 -11.28 -12.66
CA PRO A 94 12.81 -11.84 -13.97
C PRO A 94 12.46 -13.32 -13.78
N ALA A 95 11.20 -13.67 -14.06
CA ALA A 95 10.84 -15.05 -14.29
C ALA A 95 11.78 -15.58 -15.40
N PRO A 96 12.29 -16.81 -15.30
CA PRO A 96 12.95 -17.43 -16.44
C PRO A 96 11.95 -17.41 -17.62
N GLU A 97 12.27 -16.63 -18.65
CA GLU A 97 11.50 -16.33 -19.88
C GLU A 97 10.11 -16.99 -20.00
N PRO A 98 9.01 -16.24 -19.92
CA PRO A 98 7.72 -16.77 -20.34
C PRO A 98 7.62 -16.80 -21.87
N PRO A 99 6.98 -17.84 -22.45
CA PRO A 99 6.70 -17.88 -23.88
C PRO A 99 5.70 -16.78 -24.23
N VAL A 100 6.03 -16.02 -25.29
CA VAL A 100 5.16 -15.21 -26.16
C VAL A 100 3.71 -15.02 -25.66
N GLN A 101 3.41 -13.79 -25.20
CA GLN A 101 2.09 -13.23 -24.88
C GLN A 101 1.44 -13.76 -23.59
N SER A 102 1.78 -13.15 -22.45
CA SER A 102 0.94 -13.21 -21.25
C SER A 102 0.20 -11.87 -21.07
N PRO A 103 -1.10 -11.86 -20.76
CA PRO A 103 -1.79 -10.65 -20.29
C PRO A 103 -1.06 -10.15 -19.06
N ALA A 104 -1.01 -8.82 -18.83
CA ALA A 104 -0.32 -8.20 -17.70
C ALA A 104 -0.40 -9.10 -16.46
N GLU A 105 0.72 -9.69 -16.06
CA GLU A 105 0.72 -10.55 -14.87
C GLU A 105 0.23 -9.68 -13.72
N ASP A 106 -0.76 -10.11 -12.93
CA ASP A 106 -1.18 -9.32 -11.79
C ASP A 106 -0.10 -9.41 -10.71
N LEU A 107 0.37 -8.26 -10.20
CA LEU A 107 1.28 -8.28 -9.06
C LEU A 107 0.51 -8.76 -7.81
N PRO A 108 1.15 -9.54 -6.93
CA PRO A 108 0.52 -9.98 -5.70
C PRO A 108 0.29 -8.85 -4.70
N MET A 109 0.83 -7.65 -4.96
CA MET A 109 0.70 -6.47 -4.10
C MET A 109 0.78 -5.19 -4.92
N TYR A 110 0.18 -4.13 -4.40
CA TYR A 110 0.25 -2.80 -5.00
C TYR A 110 1.68 -2.23 -4.90
N PRO A 111 2.35 -1.87 -6.02
CA PRO A 111 3.78 -1.58 -6.02
C PRO A 111 4.16 -0.16 -5.59
N HIS A 112 3.22 0.79 -5.59
CA HIS A 112 3.52 2.20 -5.33
C HIS A 112 3.03 2.71 -3.98
N ALA A 113 2.43 1.85 -3.16
CA ALA A 113 1.92 2.27 -1.86
C ALA A 113 1.97 1.12 -0.86
N PHE A 114 2.26 1.47 0.39
CA PHE A 114 2.15 0.57 1.54
C PHE A 114 1.79 1.35 2.80
N ILE A 115 1.29 0.67 3.81
CA ILE A 115 0.84 1.28 5.06
C ILE A 115 1.72 0.81 6.22
N ILE A 116 1.97 1.70 7.17
CA ILE A 116 2.59 1.39 8.44
C ILE A 116 1.58 1.66 9.56
N VAL A 117 1.36 0.65 10.40
CA VAL A 117 0.57 0.76 11.62
C VAL A 117 1.54 0.77 12.79
N ASP A 118 1.81 1.95 13.35
CA ASP A 118 2.86 2.12 14.35
C ASP A 118 2.34 2.28 15.80
N GLY A 119 1.02 2.35 15.99
CA GLY A 119 0.37 2.46 17.30
C GLY A 119 0.69 3.75 18.08
N ARG A 120 1.52 4.65 17.54
CA ARG A 120 1.89 5.93 18.16
C ARG A 120 0.88 7.03 17.81
N HIS A 121 0.26 6.93 16.64
CA HIS A 121 -0.74 7.87 16.15
C HIS A 121 -2.15 7.31 16.36
N ASP A 122 -2.84 7.76 17.41
CA ASP A 122 -4.19 7.28 17.70
C ASP A 122 -5.15 7.62 16.55
N GLY A 123 -5.88 6.60 16.08
CA GLY A 123 -6.82 6.71 14.97
C GLY A 123 -6.22 6.98 13.58
N HIS A 124 -4.90 6.99 13.41
CA HIS A 124 -4.23 7.26 12.13
C HIS A 124 -3.23 6.16 11.77
N VAL A 125 -2.90 6.05 10.49
CA VAL A 125 -1.81 5.22 9.97
C VAL A 125 -0.93 6.04 9.06
N THR A 126 0.33 5.62 8.91
CA THR A 126 1.23 6.23 7.94
C THR A 126 1.02 5.55 6.60
N LEU A 127 0.53 6.30 5.61
CA LEU A 127 0.50 5.87 4.21
C LEU A 127 1.81 6.32 3.55
N VAL A 128 2.55 5.39 2.97
CA VAL A 128 3.79 5.66 2.23
C VAL A 128 3.53 5.45 0.74
N LEU A 129 3.92 6.44 -0.06
CA LEU A 129 3.64 6.53 -1.49
C LEU A 129 4.96 6.67 -2.26
N ALA A 130 5.10 5.91 -3.33
CA ALA A 130 6.12 6.11 -4.34
C ALA A 130 5.57 7.08 -5.39
N CYS A 131 6.14 8.28 -5.47
CA CYS A 131 5.71 9.34 -6.39
C CYS A 131 6.75 9.54 -7.49
N GLU A 132 6.31 9.68 -8.74
CA GLU A 132 7.19 10.11 -9.84
C GLU A 132 7.30 11.65 -9.84
N ILE A 133 8.46 12.17 -9.42
CA ILE A 133 8.73 13.62 -9.30
C ILE A 133 9.98 13.96 -10.13
N GLU A 134 9.86 14.93 -11.05
CA GLU A 134 11.00 15.47 -11.82
C GLU A 134 11.87 14.38 -12.50
N HIS A 135 11.24 13.36 -13.10
CA HIS A 135 11.89 12.21 -13.74
C HIS A 135 12.61 11.24 -12.79
N GLY A 136 12.17 11.18 -11.52
CA GLY A 136 12.65 10.17 -10.57
C GLY A 136 11.58 9.77 -9.57
N TRP A 137 11.58 8.49 -9.19
CA TRP A 137 10.71 8.01 -8.12
C TRP A 137 11.27 8.41 -6.75
N LYS A 138 10.41 8.96 -5.91
CA LYS A 138 10.69 9.30 -4.51
C LYS A 138 9.64 8.68 -3.61
N LEU A 139 10.03 8.35 -2.39
CA LEU A 139 9.10 7.89 -1.36
C LEU A 139 8.72 9.07 -0.48
N GLU A 140 7.42 9.30 -0.35
CA GLU A 140 6.81 10.30 0.51
C GLU A 140 5.81 9.60 1.44
N HIS A 141 5.36 10.28 2.48
CA HIS A 141 4.39 9.72 3.42
C HIS A 141 3.48 10.78 4.02
N CYS A 142 2.29 10.37 4.42
CA CYS A 142 1.29 11.19 5.11
C CYS A 142 0.55 10.36 6.18
N LEU A 143 -0.15 11.06 7.09
CA LEU A 143 -0.97 10.42 8.14
C LEU A 143 -2.43 10.40 7.70
N VAL A 144 -3.00 9.20 7.58
CA VAL A 144 -4.37 9.02 7.10
C VAL A 144 -5.25 8.49 8.23
N PRO A 145 -6.43 9.09 8.48
CA PRO A 145 -7.39 8.54 9.45
C PRO A 145 -7.86 7.13 9.06
N VAL A 146 -7.93 6.23 10.04
CA VAL A 146 -8.27 4.80 9.86
C VAL A 146 -9.74 4.56 9.45
N ASP A 147 -10.60 5.57 9.47
CA ASP A 147 -12.03 5.41 9.20
C ASP A 147 -12.31 5.24 7.68
N VAL A 148 -13.19 6.06 7.10
CA VAL A 148 -13.55 5.91 5.68
C VAL A 148 -12.43 6.42 4.76
N GLU A 149 -11.63 7.34 5.28
CA GLU A 149 -10.57 8.07 4.61
C GLU A 149 -9.48 7.13 4.10
N LEU A 150 -9.03 6.16 4.91
CA LEU A 150 -7.99 5.22 4.50
C LEU A 150 -8.43 4.34 3.32
N GLY A 151 -9.61 3.73 3.41
CA GLY A 151 -10.14 2.90 2.32
C GLY A 151 -10.41 3.71 1.06
N MET A 152 -10.95 4.92 1.21
CA MET A 152 -11.22 5.82 0.09
C MET A 152 -9.93 6.30 -0.58
N ALA A 153 -8.90 6.68 0.19
CA ALA A 153 -7.61 7.12 -0.33
C ALA A 153 -6.95 6.03 -1.18
N VAL A 154 -6.90 4.80 -0.65
CA VAL A 154 -6.29 3.66 -1.33
C VAL A 154 -7.03 3.26 -2.60
N GLU A 155 -8.35 3.18 -2.54
CA GLU A 155 -9.16 2.78 -3.69
C GLU A 155 -9.17 3.86 -4.78
N SER A 156 -9.24 5.14 -4.39
CA SER A 156 -9.17 6.25 -5.35
C SER A 156 -7.81 6.30 -6.05
N LEU A 157 -6.72 6.03 -5.32
CA LEU A 157 -5.38 5.91 -5.90
C LEU A 157 -5.30 4.72 -6.88
N ARG A 158 -5.84 3.57 -6.48
CA ARG A 158 -5.89 2.35 -7.30
C ARG A 158 -6.64 2.57 -8.61
N MET A 159 -7.77 3.27 -8.57
CA MET A 159 -8.61 3.55 -9.74
C MET A 159 -8.10 4.71 -10.61
N GLY A 160 -7.08 5.44 -10.13
CA GLY A 160 -6.55 6.63 -10.80
C GLY A 160 -7.47 7.86 -10.70
N ASP A 161 -8.40 7.87 -9.74
CA ASP A 161 -9.29 9.01 -9.48
C ASP A 161 -8.54 10.19 -8.82
N ILE A 162 -7.47 9.87 -8.09
CA ILE A 162 -6.55 10.82 -7.46
C ILE A 162 -5.10 10.39 -7.69
N THR A 163 -4.18 11.34 -7.61
CA THR A 163 -2.74 11.09 -7.67
C THR A 163 -2.13 10.96 -6.27
N GLU A 164 -0.89 10.44 -6.18
CA GLU A 164 -0.13 10.43 -4.94
C GLU A 164 0.08 11.86 -4.40
N GLN A 165 0.26 12.85 -5.28
CA GLN A 165 0.41 14.24 -4.89
C GLN A 165 -0.87 14.79 -4.25
N ASP A 166 -2.05 14.45 -4.77
CA ASP A 166 -3.32 14.86 -4.17
C ASP A 166 -3.49 14.31 -2.75
N LEU A 167 -3.07 13.06 -2.51
CA LEU A 167 -3.07 12.46 -1.18
C LEU A 167 -2.09 13.13 -0.22
N LEU A 168 -0.90 13.49 -0.71
CA LEU A 168 0.06 14.24 0.08
C LEU A 168 -0.50 15.63 0.41
N ASP A 169 -1.05 16.36 -0.54
CA ASP A 169 -1.62 17.69 -0.31
C ASP A 169 -2.81 17.65 0.67
N GLN A 170 -3.56 16.54 0.71
CA GLN A 170 -4.69 16.36 1.61
C GLN A 170 -4.30 15.99 3.04
N PHE A 171 -3.27 15.15 3.23
CA PHE A 171 -2.97 14.50 4.50
C PHE A 171 -1.57 14.76 5.06
N ARG A 172 -0.72 15.49 4.34
CA ARG A 172 0.60 15.90 4.84
C ARG A 172 0.38 17.06 5.81
N ASP A 173 0.58 16.79 7.09
CA ASP A 173 0.70 17.85 8.10
C ASP A 173 1.92 18.73 7.77
N ASP A 174 1.76 20.05 7.86
CA ASP A 174 2.85 21.06 7.84
C ASP A 174 3.82 20.90 9.03
#